data_AF-A0A9Q3GIB7-F1
#
_entry.id   AF-A0A9Q3GIB7-F1
#
_cell.length_a   1.000
_cell.length_b   1.000
_cell.length_c   1.000
_cell.angle_alpha   90.00
_cell.angle_beta   90.00
_cell.angle_gamma   90.00
#
_symmetry.space_group_name_H-M   'P 1'
#
loop_
_entity.id
_entity.type
_entity.pdbx_description
1 polymer ?
#
loop_
_entity_poly.entity_id
_entity_poly.type
_entity_poly.pdbx_seq_one_letter_code
_entity_poly.pdbx_strand_id
1 'polypeptide(L)'
;MDSVHIRYGRWKYMVVARDDFSGWPEKVGLVKLTAKAVAEWFTSEWICRYASPKEVNVDWGPDFGKELQDAVKKAGSRIRVTTFYYPESQGMVERGH
;
A
#
# COMPACT_ATOMS: atom_id res chain seq x y z
N MET A 1 1.40 -0.80 -5.22
CA MET A 1 1.15 0.09 -4.05
C MET A 1 2.51 0.40 -3.47
N ASP A 2 3.05 1.58 -3.80
CA ASP A 2 4.42 1.94 -3.42
C ASP A 2 4.42 2.40 -1.97
N SER A 3 5.20 1.75 -1.10
CA SER A 3 5.43 2.21 0.26
C SER A 3 6.73 2.99 0.32
N VAL A 4 6.64 4.31 0.51
CA VAL A 4 7.81 5.17 0.65
C VAL A 4 8.17 5.28 2.14
N HIS A 5 9.42 4.99 2.50
CA HIS A 5 9.94 5.29 3.83
C HIS A 5 10.15 6.80 3.96
N ILE A 6 9.27 7.46 4.72
CA ILE A 6 9.42 8.88 5.07
C ILE A 6 9.53 8.97 6.58
N ARG A 7 10.65 9.50 7.08
CA ARG A 7 10.81 9.85 8.49
C ARG A 7 10.38 11.30 8.69
N TYR A 8 9.10 11.52 8.95
CA TYR A 8 8.57 12.83 9.36
C TYR A 8 7.69 12.67 10.60
N GLY A 9 8.28 12.89 11.78
CA GLY A 9 7.57 12.82 13.06
C GLY A 9 7.03 11.44 13.44
N ARG A 10 5.74 11.34 13.80
CA ARG A 10 5.12 10.11 14.32
C ARG A 10 4.92 9.00 13.28
N TRP A 11 4.93 9.34 11.99
CA TRP A 11 4.69 8.41 10.89
C TRP A 11 6.02 7.92 10.33
N LYS A 12 6.15 6.61 10.13
CA LYS A 12 7.40 5.97 9.67
C LYS A 12 7.30 5.44 8.25
N TYR A 13 6.08 5.27 7.75
CA TYR A 13 5.78 4.69 6.47
C TYR A 13 4.71 5.52 5.80
N MET A 14 4.80 5.67 4.48
CA MET A 14 3.73 6.24 3.68
C MET A 14 3.26 5.19 2.68
N VAL A 15 1.97 4.94 2.66
CA VAL A 15 1.34 4.05 1.70
C VAL A 15 0.65 4.91 0.65
N VAL A 16 0.96 4.63 -0.62
CA VAL A 16 0.36 5.33 -1.76
C VAL A 16 -0.55 4.38 -2.51
N ALA A 17 -1.83 4.73 -2.57
CA ALA A 17 -2.81 4.11 -3.45
C ALA A 17 -3.15 5.06 -4.59
N ARG A 18 -3.38 4.52 -5.77
CA ARG A 18 -3.73 5.29 -6.95
C ARG A 18 -4.89 4.62 -7.64
N ASP A 19 -5.91 5.41 -7.95
CA ASP A 19 -6.95 5.00 -8.88
C ASP A 19 -6.41 5.11 -10.31
N ASP A 20 -6.44 4.01 -11.07
CA ASP A 20 -5.85 3.95 -12.42
C ASP A 20 -6.72 4.68 -13.45
N PHE A 21 -8.03 4.76 -13.21
CA PHE A 21 -8.97 5.41 -14.12
C PHE A 21 -8.84 6.94 -14.11
N SER A 22 -8.89 7.55 -12.93
CA SER A 22 -8.77 9.01 -12.74
C SER A 22 -7.32 9.47 -12.59
N GLY A 23 -6.39 8.55 -12.29
CA GLY A 23 -5.02 8.85 -11.91
C GLY A 23 -4.88 9.42 -10.50
N TRP A 24 -5.95 9.52 -9.71
CA TRP A 24 -5.96 10.16 -8.39
C TRP A 24 -5.08 9.40 -7.37
N PRO A 25 -4.05 10.04 -6.78
CA PRO A 25 -3.23 9.42 -5.75
C PRO A 25 -3.73 9.78 -4.34
N GLU A 26 -3.96 8.77 -3.50
CA GLU A 26 -4.17 8.93 -2.06
C GLU A 26 -2.95 8.44 -1.28
N LYS A 27 -2.53 9.24 -0.30
CA LYS A 27 -1.35 8.96 0.54
C LYS A 27 -1.80 8.87 1.99
N VAL A 28 -1.45 7.78 2.66
CA VAL A 28 -1.68 7.62 4.09
C VAL A 28 -0.37 7.38 4.83
N GLY A 29 -0.18 8.10 5.94
CA GLY A 29 0.92 7.86 6.86
C GLY A 29 0.58 6.72 7.82
N LEU A 30 1.49 5.76 7.98
CA LEU A 30 1.39 4.67 8.93
C LEU A 30 2.57 4.68 9.90
N VAL A 31 2.31 4.42 11.19
CA VAL A 31 3.35 4.30 12.22
C VAL A 31 4.10 2.97 12.07
N LYS A 32 3.39 1.94 11.59
CA LYS A 32 3.90 0.60 11.30
C LYS A 32 3.32 0.12 9.97
N LEU A 33 4.17 -0.40 9.10
CA LEU A 33 3.76 -1.01 7.84
C LEU A 33 3.40 -2.48 8.07
N THR A 34 2.12 -2.73 8.38
CA THR A 34 1.58 -4.09 8.56
C THR A 34 0.39 -4.32 7.64
N ALA A 35 0.16 -5.57 7.21
CA ALA A 35 -0.99 -5.92 6.39
C ALA A 35 -2.31 -5.49 7.06
N LYS A 36 -2.42 -5.69 8.39
CA LYS A 36 -3.52 -5.17 9.20
C LYS A 36 -3.75 -3.67 9.05
N ALA A 37 -2.72 -2.85 9.24
CA ALA A 37 -2.86 -1.39 9.21
C ALA A 37 -3.30 -0.89 7.83
N VAL A 38 -2.78 -1.51 6.76
CA VAL A 38 -3.20 -1.20 5.39
C VAL A 38 -4.63 -1.68 5.13
N ALA A 39 -5.01 -2.85 5.63
CA ALA A 39 -6.38 -3.37 5.51
C ALA A 39 -7.39 -2.45 6.22
N GLU A 40 -7.10 -2.03 7.45
CA GLU A 40 -7.96 -1.11 8.22
C GLU A 40 -8.15 0.23 7.49
N TRP A 41 -7.07 0.80 6.96
CA TRP A 41 -7.15 2.00 6.12
C TRP A 41 -7.96 1.77 4.84
N PHE A 42 -7.74 0.64 4.15
CA PHE A 42 -8.45 0.32 2.92
C PHE A 42 -9.97 0.21 3.16
N THR A 43 -10.42 -0.51 4.18
CA THR A 43 -11.86 -0.61 4.46
C THR A 43 -12.47 0.67 5.02
N SER A 44 -11.77 1.39 5.91
CA SER A 44 -12.37 2.54 6.61
C SER A 44 -12.30 3.83 5.81
N GLU A 45 -11.27 4.01 5.00
CA GLU A 45 -11.05 5.24 4.25
C GLU A 45 -11.32 5.04 2.76
N TRP A 46 -10.62 4.09 2.11
CA TRP A 46 -10.72 3.94 0.67
C TRP A 46 -12.12 3.50 0.22
N ILE A 47 -12.61 2.37 0.74
CA ILE A 47 -13.93 1.83 0.35
C ILE A 47 -15.06 2.81 0.69
N CYS A 48 -14.98 3.48 1.84
CA CYS A 48 -15.99 4.46 2.24
C CYS A 48 -16.03 5.70 1.35
N ARG A 49 -14.90 6.09 0.73
CA ARG A 49 -14.81 7.29 -0.11
C ARG A 49 -14.99 7.01 -1.60
N TYR A 50 -14.42 5.93 -2.10
CA TYR A 50 -14.30 5.65 -3.54
C TYR A 50 -15.06 4.39 -3.97
N ALA A 51 -15.77 3.74 -3.05
CA ALA A 51 -16.39 2.43 -3.24
C ALA A 51 -15.38 1.32 -3.54
N SER A 52 -15.90 0.12 -3.79
CA SER A 52 -15.09 -1.06 -4.06
C SER A 52 -14.51 -1.04 -5.47
N PRO A 53 -13.16 -1.08 -5.63
CA PRO A 53 -12.55 -1.21 -6.94
C PRO A 53 -12.76 -2.63 -7.50
N LYS A 54 -12.70 -2.77 -8.83
CA LYS A 54 -12.78 -4.08 -9.49
C LYS A 54 -11.56 -4.96 -9.17
N GLU A 55 -10.38 -4.36 -9.12
CA GLU A 55 -9.11 -5.04 -8.86
C GLU A 55 -8.18 -4.15 -8.05
N VAL A 56 -7.49 -4.72 -7.07
CA VAL A 56 -6.43 -4.08 -6.30
C VAL A 56 -5.10 -4.75 -6.60
N ASN A 57 -4.14 -3.97 -7.08
CA ASN A 57 -2.79 -4.43 -7.39
C ASN A 57 -1.84 -3.98 -6.28
N VAL A 58 -1.27 -4.97 -5.59
CA VAL A 58 -0.49 -4.79 -4.37
C VAL A 58 0.90 -5.36 -4.63
N ASP A 59 1.94 -4.55 -4.42
CA ASP A 59 3.33 -4.93 -4.63
C ASP A 59 3.95 -5.23 -3.27
N TRP A 60 3.92 -6.49 -2.86
CA TRP A 60 4.35 -6.97 -1.53
C TRP A 60 4.85 -8.41 -1.65
N GLY A 61 5.68 -8.85 -0.70
CA GLY A 61 6.09 -10.26 -0.62
C GLY A 61 4.88 -11.19 -0.38
N PRO A 62 4.93 -12.45 -0.86
CA PRO A 62 3.80 -13.40 -0.78
C PRO A 62 3.31 -13.66 0.65
N ASP A 63 4.19 -13.55 1.65
CA ASP A 63 3.88 -13.76 3.06
C ASP A 63 3.23 -12.54 3.76
N PHE A 64 3.35 -11.35 3.17
CA PHE A 64 3.01 -10.10 3.84
C PHE A 64 1.73 -9.49 3.25
N GLY A 65 0.59 -10.16 3.44
CA GLY A 65 -0.64 -9.64 2.83
C GLY A 65 -1.96 -10.36 3.13
N LYS A 66 -1.99 -11.41 3.96
CA LYS A 66 -3.23 -12.18 4.15
C LYS A 66 -4.40 -11.33 4.65
N GLU A 67 -4.16 -10.45 5.64
CA GLU A 67 -5.21 -9.56 6.17
C GLU A 67 -5.72 -8.57 5.13
N LEU A 68 -4.83 -7.99 4.33
CA LEU A 68 -5.21 -7.10 3.23
C LEU A 68 -5.94 -7.86 2.12
N GLN A 69 -5.48 -9.06 1.74
CA GLN A 69 -6.14 -9.92 0.77
C GLN A 69 -7.57 -10.27 1.21
N ASP A 70 -7.76 -10.60 2.49
CA ASP A 70 -9.07 -10.90 3.05
C ASP A 70 -9.99 -9.67 3.04
N ALA A 71 -9.47 -8.50 3.44
CA ALA A 71 -10.22 -7.25 3.40
C ALA A 71 -10.65 -6.87 1.97
N VAL A 72 -9.74 -7.00 1.00
CA VAL A 72 -10.01 -6.72 -0.42
C VAL A 72 -11.06 -7.68 -0.98
N LYS A 73 -10.95 -8.98 -0.66
CA LYS A 73 -11.96 -9.98 -1.06
C LYS A 73 -13.33 -9.72 -0.43
N LYS A 74 -13.37 -9.36 0.86
CA LYS A 74 -14.61 -9.02 1.58
C LYS A 74 -15.27 -7.76 1.01
N ALA A 75 -14.48 -6.82 0.51
CA ALA A 75 -15.00 -5.65 -0.20
C ALA A 75 -15.55 -5.99 -1.60
N GLY A 76 -15.42 -7.22 -2.08
CA GLY A 76 -15.88 -7.64 -3.41
C GLY A 76 -14.89 -7.39 -4.55
N SER A 77 -13.66 -7.00 -4.22
CA SER A 77 -12.61 -6.73 -5.20
C SER A 77 -11.73 -7.96 -5.44
N ARG A 78 -11.19 -8.09 -6.66
CA ARG A 78 -10.08 -9.03 -6.92
C ARG A 78 -8.78 -8.46 -6.38
N ILE A 79 -7.91 -9.29 -5.81
CA ILE A 79 -6.54 -8.89 -5.46
C ILE A 79 -5.53 -9.59 -6.35
N ARG A 80 -4.55 -8.83 -6.84
CA ARG A 80 -3.31 -9.36 -7.41
C ARG A 80 -2.15 -8.91 -6.54
N VAL A 81 -1.42 -9.89 -6.02
CA VAL A 81 -0.17 -9.65 -5.34
C VAL A 81 0.93 -9.87 -6.36
N THR A 82 1.68 -8.81 -6.67
CA THR A 82 2.94 -8.94 -7.39
C THR A 82 4.06 -9.00 -6.37
N THR A 83 4.96 -9.96 -6.53
CA THR A 83 6.15 -10.08 -5.68
C THR A 83 7.04 -8.87 -5.97
N PHE A 84 7.38 -8.08 -4.94
CA PHE A 84 8.29 -6.96 -5.12
C PHE A 84 9.63 -7.46 -5.67
N TYR A 85 10.08 -6.77 -6.70
CA TYR A 85 11.45 -6.69 -7.16
C TYR A 85 12.35 -6.39 -5.96
N TYR A 86 13.45 -7.10 -5.78
CA TYR A 86 14.53 -6.65 -4.90
C TYR A 86 15.18 -5.44 -5.58
N PRO A 87 15.04 -4.17 -5.11
CA PRO A 87 16.08 -3.22 -5.37
C PRO A 87 17.26 -3.64 -4.50
N GLU A 88 18.15 -4.42 -5.08
CA GLU A 88 19.56 -4.53 -4.67
C GLU A 88 20.25 -3.15 -4.89
N SER A 89 19.65 -2.09 -4.35
CA SER A 89 20.01 -0.68 -4.55
C SER A 89 19.47 0.24 -3.45
N GLN A 90 19.28 -0.27 -2.22
CA GLN A 90 19.48 0.57 -1.03
C GLN A 90 20.99 0.70 -0.66
N GLY A 91 21.88 0.56 -1.65
CA GLY A 91 23.33 0.68 -1.48
C GLY A 91 23.98 1.92 -2.11
N MET A 92 23.24 2.85 -2.74
CA MET A 92 23.90 4.00 -3.41
C MET A 92 23.05 5.27 -3.64
N VAL A 93 22.15 5.65 -2.72
CA VAL A 93 21.60 7.03 -2.69
C VAL A 93 21.72 7.62 -1.28
N GLU A 94 22.88 7.41 -0.67
CA GLU A 94 23.42 8.24 0.41
C GLU A 94 24.72 8.92 -0.05
N ARG A 95 24.77 9.35 -1.31
CA ARG A 95 25.88 10.17 -1.84
C ARG A 95 25.33 11.30 -2.68
N GLY A 96 25.25 12.47 -2.07
CA GLY A 96 25.00 13.73 -2.74
C GLY A 96 24.43 14.73 -1.76
N HIS A 97 25.32 15.54 -1.19
CA HIS A 97 25.04 16.84 -0.59
C HIS A 97 23.96 17.64 -1.31
#